data_AF-A0A535AU77-F1
#
_entry.id   AF-A0A535AU77-F1
#
_cell.length_a   1.000
_cell.length_b   1.000
_cell.length_c   1.000
_cell.angle_alpha   90.00
_cell.angle_beta   90.00
_cell.angle_gamma   90.00
#
_symmetry.space_group_name_H-M   'P 1'
#
loop_
_entity.id
_entity.type
_entity.pdbx_description
1 polymer ?
#
loop_
_entity_poly.entity_id
_entity_poly.type
_entity_poly.pdbx_seq_one_letter_code
_entity_poly.pdbx_strand_id
1 'polypeptide(L)'
;MDKEEESCCTIDYQHHKEIFEQRRQAFLKDPEKAVTTHQAKIRLIKDHYKEAQVPGGYTIACDEPAERGGSGKGPAPLQYLVASVGL
;
A
#
# COMPACT_ATOMS: atom_id res chain seq x y z
N MET A 1 11.15 31.89 22.91
CA MET A 1 10.60 31.45 21.61
C MET A 1 11.43 30.25 21.25
N ASP A 2 10.92 29.12 21.68
CA ASP A 2 11.71 27.94 21.99
C ASP A 2 12.21 27.25 20.72
N LYS A 3 13.52 27.01 20.71
CA LYS A 3 14.26 26.26 19.69
C LYS A 3 14.13 24.77 19.97
N GLU A 4 12.93 24.22 19.83
CA GLU A 4 12.73 22.78 19.76
C GLU A 4 11.65 22.53 18.71
N GLU A 5 12.04 22.67 17.43
CA GLU A 5 11.37 21.89 16.40
C GLU A 5 11.65 20.43 16.74
N GLU A 6 10.66 19.78 17.34
CA GLU A 6 10.59 18.33 17.50
C GLU A 6 10.93 17.68 16.15
N SER A 7 12.15 17.15 16.06
CA SER A 7 12.55 16.11 15.12
C SER A 7 11.76 14.84 15.45
N CYS A 8 10.43 14.88 15.38
CA CYS A 8 9.64 13.68 15.47
C CYS A 8 9.59 12.99 14.11
N CYS A 9 9.82 11.69 14.15
CA CYS A 9 9.18 10.75 13.23
C CYS A 9 9.84 10.64 11.83
N THR A 10 11.18 10.64 11.74
CA THR A 10 11.87 10.17 10.52
C THR A 10 12.14 8.66 10.61
N ILE A 11 12.26 7.99 9.45
CA ILE A 11 12.48 6.53 9.34
C ILE A 11 13.64 6.07 10.24
N ASP A 12 13.44 5.05 11.07
CA ASP A 12 14.51 4.42 11.85
C ASP A 12 15.38 3.53 10.94
N TYR A 13 16.37 4.16 10.31
CA TYR A 13 17.25 3.49 9.36
C TYR A 13 18.06 2.35 9.97
N GLN A 14 18.44 2.44 11.25
CA GLN A 14 19.28 1.40 11.88
C GLN A 14 18.45 0.14 12.12
N HIS A 15 17.25 0.29 12.67
CA HIS A 15 16.30 -0.81 12.84
C HIS A 15 15.97 -1.49 11.50
N HIS A 16 15.68 -0.70 10.46
CA HIS A 16 15.35 -1.24 9.14
C HIS A 16 16.54 -1.93 8.45
N LYS A 17 17.77 -1.43 8.65
CA LYS A 17 18.99 -2.06 8.14
C LYS A 17 19.19 -3.45 8.74
N GLU A 18 18.95 -3.60 10.05
CA GLU A 18 19.08 -4.89 10.74
C GLU A 18 18.04 -5.90 10.23
N ILE A 19 16.78 -5.49 10.08
CA ILE A 19 15.72 -6.33 9.49
C ILE A 19 16.08 -6.74 8.06
N PHE A 20 16.57 -5.79 7.25
CA PHE A 20 16.95 -6.07 5.87
C PHE A 20 18.07 -7.12 5.79
N GLU A 21 19.14 -6.97 6.59
CA GLU A 21 20.26 -7.90 6.56
C GLU A 21 19.83 -9.30 7.02
N GLN A 22 18.98 -9.40 8.05
CA GLN A 22 18.40 -10.68 8.48
C GLN A 22 17.61 -11.35 7.36
N ARG A 23 16.72 -10.61 6.68
CA ARG A 23 15.94 -11.13 5.54
C ARG A 23 16.84 -11.54 4.38
N ARG A 24 17.86 -10.73 4.06
CA ARG A 24 18.83 -11.01 3.01
C ARG A 24 19.59 -12.31 3.28
N GLN A 25 20.10 -12.51 4.50
CA GLN A 25 20.78 -13.75 4.88
C GLN A 25 19.86 -14.96 4.83
N ALA A 26 18.57 -14.80 5.16
CA ALA A 26 17.57 -15.86 5.01
C ALA A 26 17.35 -16.22 3.53
N PHE A 27 17.25 -15.22 2.64
CA PHE A 27 17.05 -15.43 1.21
C PHE A 27 18.27 -16.02 0.50
N LEU A 28 19.49 -15.68 0.92
CA LEU A 28 20.71 -16.30 0.38
C LEU A 28 20.76 -17.81 0.68
N LYS A 29 20.17 -18.25 1.80
CA LYS A 29 20.10 -19.66 2.18
C LYS A 29 18.95 -20.41 1.47
N ASP A 30 17.88 -19.70 1.12
CA ASP A 30 16.68 -20.26 0.48
C ASP A 30 16.08 -19.25 -0.51
N PRO A 31 16.60 -19.18 -1.76
CA PRO A 31 16.22 -18.17 -2.74
C PRO A 31 14.75 -18.18 -3.13
N GLU A 32 14.09 -19.34 -3.08
CA GLU A 32 12.66 -19.47 -3.41
C GLU A 32 11.78 -18.64 -2.46
N LYS A 33 12.21 -18.45 -1.20
CA LYS A 33 11.51 -17.62 -0.22
C LYS A 33 11.64 -16.12 -0.48
N ALA A 34 12.53 -15.70 -1.38
CA ALA A 34 12.63 -14.29 -1.79
C ALA A 34 11.51 -13.88 -2.75
N VAL A 35 10.82 -14.86 -3.36
CA VAL A 35 9.72 -14.59 -4.27
C VAL A 35 8.45 -14.33 -3.48
N THR A 36 7.80 -13.21 -3.76
CA THR A 36 6.49 -12.87 -3.19
C THR A 36 5.49 -12.69 -4.30
N THR A 37 4.26 -13.16 -4.07
CA THR A 37 3.13 -12.96 -4.98
C THR A 37 2.03 -12.23 -4.21
N HIS A 38 1.67 -11.05 -4.68
CA HIS A 38 0.55 -10.29 -4.14
C HIS A 38 -0.67 -10.50 -5.03
N GLN A 39 -1.76 -10.98 -4.45
CA GLN A 39 -3.03 -11.17 -5.13
C GLN A 39 -4.13 -10.41 -4.39
N ALA A 40 -5.00 -9.75 -5.15
CA ALA A 40 -6.21 -9.12 -4.63
C ALA A 40 -7.45 -9.82 -5.21
N LYS A 41 -8.48 -9.99 -4.40
CA LYS A 41 -9.80 -10.41 -4.88
C LYS A 41 -10.70 -9.19 -4.98
N ILE A 42 -11.18 -8.89 -6.17
CA ILE A 42 -12.00 -7.70 -6.44
C ILE A 42 -13.43 -8.14 -6.77
N ARG A 43 -14.40 -7.48 -6.14
CA ARG A 43 -15.83 -7.67 -6.41
C ARG A 43 -16.42 -6.37 -6.94
N LEU A 44 -17.07 -6.45 -8.10
CA LEU A 44 -17.93 -5.39 -8.61
C LEU A 44 -19.23 -5.39 -7.80
N ILE A 45 -19.53 -4.30 -7.11
CA ILE A 45 -20.72 -4.21 -6.27
C ILE A 45 -21.89 -3.65 -7.07
N LYS A 46 -21.69 -2.46 -7.67
CA LYS A 46 -22.70 -1.77 -8.47
C LYS A 46 -22.03 -0.73 -9.37
N ASP A 47 -22.42 -0.69 -10.65
CA ASP A 47 -21.91 0.26 -11.63
C ASP A 47 -20.37 0.32 -11.63
N HIS A 48 -19.80 1.46 -11.23
CA HIS A 48 -18.35 1.65 -11.13
C HIS A 48 -17.77 1.22 -9.78
N TYR A 49 -18.57 1.07 -8.74
CA TYR A 49 -18.14 0.78 -7.38
C TYR A 49 -17.67 -0.68 -7.20
N LYS A 50 -16.43 -0.84 -6.73
CA LYS A 50 -15.76 -2.13 -6.49
C LYS A 50 -15.12 -2.15 -5.10
N GLU A 51 -15.03 -3.34 -4.55
CA GLU A 51 -14.30 -3.60 -3.31
C GLU A 51 -13.21 -4.65 -3.57
N ALA A 52 -12.00 -4.39 -3.10
CA ALA A 52 -10.88 -5.31 -3.15
C ALA A 52 -10.50 -5.76 -1.74
N GLN A 53 -10.39 -7.06 -1.52
CA GLN A 53 -9.74 -7.62 -0.34
C GLN A 53 -8.28 -7.91 -0.68
N VAL A 54 -7.36 -7.38 0.12
CA VAL A 54 -5.91 -7.53 -0.06
C VAL A 54 -5.26 -8.22 1.14
N PRO A 55 -4.07 -8.83 0.99
CA PRO A 55 -3.31 -9.38 2.10
C PRO A 55 -3.11 -8.34 3.22
N GLY A 56 -3.17 -8.79 4.47
CA GLY A 56 -3.17 -7.90 5.64
C GLY A 56 -4.57 -7.55 6.15
N GLY A 57 -5.63 -8.03 5.50
CA GLY A 57 -7.01 -7.89 6.00
C GLY A 57 -7.67 -6.55 5.65
N TYR A 58 -7.08 -5.78 4.74
CA TYR A 58 -7.61 -4.49 4.32
C TYR A 58 -8.66 -4.65 3.22
N THR A 59 -9.68 -3.78 3.27
CA THR A 59 -10.67 -3.62 2.21
C THR A 59 -10.44 -2.27 1.52
N ILE A 60 -10.26 -2.28 0.21
CA ILE A 60 -10.06 -1.09 -0.61
C ILE A 60 -11.31 -0.87 -1.45
N ALA A 61 -11.92 0.31 -1.29
CA ALA A 61 -13.03 0.77 -2.11
C ALA A 61 -12.50 1.50 -3.35
N CYS A 62 -13.05 1.21 -4.53
CA CYS A 62 -12.70 1.93 -5.76
C CYS A 62 -13.98 2.30 -6.51
N ASP A 63 -14.09 3.54 -6.94
CA ASP A 63 -15.26 4.07 -7.65
C ASP A 63 -14.85 5.15 -8.64
N GLU A 64 -15.79 5.66 -9.43
CA GLU A 64 -15.59 6.89 -10.19
C GLU A 64 -16.31 8.08 -9.53
N PRO A 65 -15.85 9.32 -9.76
CA PRO A 65 -16.61 10.53 -9.47
C PRO A 65 -17.97 10.53 -10.16
N ALA A 66 -18.93 11.24 -9.57
CA ALA A 66 -20.29 11.32 -10.10
C ALA A 66 -20.33 11.92 -11.52
N GLU A 67 -19.45 12.88 -11.82
CA GLU A 67 -19.34 13.51 -13.14
C GLU A 67 -18.89 12.54 -14.23
N ARG A 68 -18.32 11.39 -13.86
CA ARG A 68 -17.87 10.32 -14.75
C ARG A 68 -18.75 9.07 -14.65
N GLY A 69 -19.92 9.18 -14.03
CA GLY A 69 -20.91 8.10 -13.94
C GLY A 69 -20.71 7.13 -12.76
N GLY A 70 -19.82 7.43 -11.81
CA GLY A 70 -19.69 6.64 -10.58
C GLY A 70 -20.55 7.16 -9.43
N SER A 71 -20.41 6.56 -8.25
CA SER A 71 -21.15 6.98 -7.06
C SER A 71 -20.35 7.84 -6.08
N GLY A 72 -19.08 8.13 -6.40
CA GLY A 72 -18.17 8.91 -5.56
C GLY A 72 -17.83 8.25 -4.22
N LYS A 73 -18.04 6.94 -4.06
CA LYS A 73 -17.85 6.21 -2.79
C LYS A 73 -16.42 5.74 -2.54
N GLY A 74 -15.51 6.01 -3.46
CA GLY A 74 -14.10 5.69 -3.34
C GLY A 74 -13.27 6.43 -4.41
N PRO A 75 -11.95 6.45 -4.26
CA PRO A 75 -11.06 7.00 -5.27
C PRO A 75 -11.15 6.23 -6.60
N ALA A 76 -10.91 6.97 -7.68
CA ALA A 76 -10.75 6.44 -9.02
C ALA A 76 -9.52 5.53 -9.13
N PRO A 77 -9.54 4.52 -10.02
CA PRO A 77 -8.40 3.63 -10.22
C PRO A 77 -7.08 4.37 -10.47
N LEU A 78 -7.13 5.47 -11.24
CA LEU A 78 -5.95 6.28 -11.54
C LEU A 78 -5.41 7.04 -10.32
N GLN A 79 -6.25 7.38 -9.36
CA GLN A 79 -5.80 8.02 -8.11
C GLN A 79 -5.03 7.02 -7.24
N TYR A 80 -5.45 5.75 -7.21
CA TYR A 80 -4.68 4.68 -6.58
C TYR A 80 -3.34 4.44 -7.26
N LEU A 81 -3.30 4.48 -8.60
CA LEU A 81 -2.05 4.37 -9.34
C LEU A 81 -1.09 5.51 -8.98
N VAL A 82 -1.56 6.77 -8.99
CA VAL A 82 -0.73 7.92 -8.61
C VAL A 82 -0.26 7.81 -7.16
N ALA A 83 -1.15 7.44 -6.23
CA ALA A 83 -0.80 7.26 -4.82
C ALA A 83 0.25 6.16 -4.61
N SER A 84 0.24 5.10 -5.43
CA SER A 84 1.20 3.99 -5.31
C SER A 84 2.65 4.37 -5.69
N VAL A 85 2.84 5.49 -6.40
CA VAL A 85 4.17 5.97 -6.83
C VAL A 85 4.79 6.92 -5.80
N GLY A 86 4.06 7.33 -4.75
CA GLY A 86 4.57 8.21 -3.71
C GLY A 86 5.82 7.64 -3.03
N LEU A 87 6.92 8.40 -3.09
CA LEU A 87 8.23 8.15 -2.46
C LEU A 87 8.18 8.37 -0.94
#